data_AF-A0A3M8CLC7-F1
#
_entry.id   AF-A0A3M8CLC7-F1
#
_cell.length_a   1.000
_cell.length_b   1.000
_cell.length_c   1.000
_cell.angle_alpha   90.00
_cell.angle_beta   90.00
_cell.angle_gamma   90.00
#
_symmetry.space_group_name_H-M   'P 1'
#
loop_
_entity.id
_entity.type
_entity.pdbx_description
1 polymer ?
#
loop_
_entity_poly.entity_id
_entity_poly.type
_entity_poly.pdbx_seq_one_letter_code
_entity_poly.pdbx_strand_id
1 'polypeptide(L)'
;METNILKQIFIDHWNPFVKKYGERIRPSVLKEVQKFLNCGNPKNGFKLFVCEGCHHTKRVPFRCKGRFCTTCSCGETEEWSR
;
A
#
# COMPACT_ATOMS: atom_id res chain seq x y z
N MET A 1 13.23 -4.35 -0.45
CA MET A 1 11.79 -4.65 -0.27
C MET A 1 11.32 -5.19 -1.60
N GLU A 2 11.00 -6.47 -1.69
CA GLU A 2 10.45 -7.04 -2.92
C GLU A 2 9.21 -6.26 -3.33
N THR A 3 9.23 -5.78 -4.57
CA THR A 3 8.10 -5.10 -5.19
C THR A 3 7.02 -6.13 -5.46
N ASN A 4 5.91 -6.00 -4.73
CA ASN A 4 4.71 -6.81 -4.92
C ASN A 4 4.29 -6.76 -6.41
N ILE A 5 4.21 -7.92 -7.07
CA ILE A 5 3.92 -8.03 -8.52
C ILE A 5 2.62 -7.30 -8.88
N LEU A 6 1.59 -7.38 -8.04
CA LEU A 6 0.33 -6.66 -8.25
C LEU A 6 0.53 -5.15 -8.23
N LYS A 7 1.39 -4.65 -7.34
CA LYS A 7 1.72 -3.21 -7.28
C LYS A 7 2.43 -2.77 -8.56
N GLN A 8 3.32 -3.59 -9.10
CA GLN A 8 4.05 -3.30 -10.33
C GLN A 8 3.10 -3.18 -11.53
N ILE A 9 2.17 -4.13 -11.69
CA ILE A 9 1.14 -4.09 -12.74
C ILE A 9 0.36 -2.77 -12.73
N PHE A 10 -0.03 -2.29 -11.55
CA PHE A 10 -0.72 -1.01 -11.42
C PHE A 10 0.19 0.18 -11.73
N ILE A 11 1.46 0.17 -11.30
CA ILE A 11 2.41 1.24 -11.66
C ILE A 11 2.53 1.36 -13.18
N ASP A 12 2.62 0.23 -13.89
CA ASP A 12 2.89 0.20 -15.32
C ASP A 12 1.65 0.53 -16.17
N HIS A 13 0.45 0.12 -15.73
CA HIS A 13 -0.75 0.16 -16.56
C HIS A 13 -1.89 1.05 -16.06
N TRP A 14 -1.84 1.55 -14.83
CA TRP A 14 -2.97 2.31 -14.25
C TRP A 14 -3.26 3.61 -14.99
N ASN A 15 -2.24 4.40 -15.31
CA ASN A 15 -2.43 5.69 -15.99
C ASN A 15 -3.05 5.52 -17.41
N PRO A 16 -2.54 4.62 -18.28
CA PRO A 16 -3.21 4.30 -19.54
C PRO A 16 -4.66 3.81 -19.37
N PHE A 17 -4.92 2.98 -18.35
CA PHE A 17 -6.24 2.46 -18.06
C PHE A 17 -7.24 3.57 -17.68
N VAL A 18 -6.84 4.46 -16.77
CA VAL A 18 -7.66 5.62 -16.36
C VAL A 18 -7.89 6.56 -17.54
N LYS A 19 -6.89 6.78 -18.41
CA LYS A 19 -7.06 7.61 -19.61
C LYS A 19 -8.11 7.03 -20.57
N LYS A 20 -8.19 5.71 -20.70
CA LYS A 20 -9.12 5.03 -21.62
C LYS A 20 -10.53 4.85 -21.04
N TYR A 21 -10.65 4.64 -19.74
CA TYR A 21 -11.91 4.24 -19.10
C TYR A 21 -12.35 5.13 -17.94
N GLY A 22 -11.67 6.26 -17.69
CA GLY A 22 -11.83 7.09 -16.49
C GLY A 22 -13.27 7.46 -16.14
N GLU A 23 -14.10 7.79 -17.13
CA GLU A 23 -15.51 8.13 -16.93
C GLU A 23 -16.35 6.99 -16.34
N ARG A 24 -15.93 5.74 -16.54
CA ARG A 24 -16.61 4.54 -16.02
C ARG A 24 -16.09 4.13 -14.64
N ILE A 25 -14.97 4.71 -14.20
CA ILE A 25 -14.33 4.34 -12.93
C ILE A 25 -14.96 5.15 -11.80
N ARG A 26 -15.46 4.44 -10.79
CA ARG A 26 -16.02 5.09 -9.60
C ARG A 26 -14.93 5.87 -8.85
N PRO A 27 -15.23 7.05 -8.28
CA PRO A 27 -14.27 7.82 -7.47
C PRO A 27 -13.66 7.03 -6.31
N SER A 28 -14.43 6.10 -5.71
CA SER A 28 -13.95 5.21 -4.65
C SER A 28 -12.81 4.30 -5.11
N VAL A 29 -12.87 3.79 -6.35
CA VAL A 29 -11.83 2.94 -6.94
C VAL A 29 -10.56 3.75 -7.17
N LEU A 30 -10.67 4.98 -7.70
CA LEU A 30 -9.53 5.88 -7.87
C LEU A 30 -8.81 6.14 -6.54
N LYS A 31 -9.58 6.46 -5.50
CA LYS A 31 -9.07 6.70 -4.14
C LYS A 31 -8.37 5.46 -3.57
N GLU A 32 -8.95 4.28 -3.75
CA GLU A 32 -8.38 3.03 -3.21
C GLU A 32 -7.09 2.63 -3.94
N VAL A 33 -7.06 2.75 -5.27
CA VAL A 33 -5.84 2.49 -6.06
C VAL A 33 -4.74 3.48 -5.72
N GLN A 34 -5.07 4.77 -5.54
CA GLN A 34 -4.09 5.77 -5.11
C GLN A 34 -3.50 5.45 -3.73
N LYS A 35 -4.31 4.99 -2.77
CA LYS A 35 -3.82 4.52 -1.45
C LYS A 35 -2.91 3.30 -1.61
N PHE A 36 -3.29 2.34 -2.45
CA PHE A 36 -2.52 1.13 -2.72
C PHE A 36 -1.14 1.44 -3.32
N LEU A 37 -1.08 2.30 -4.35
CA LEU A 37 0.17 2.75 -4.97
C LEU A 37 1.10 3.44 -3.96
N ASN A 38 0.52 4.20 -3.03
CA ASN A 38 1.25 4.90 -1.98
C ASN A 38 1.53 4.05 -0.73
N CYS A 39 1.09 2.79 -0.69
CA CYS A 39 1.30 1.91 0.46
C CYS A 39 2.80 1.64 0.68
N GLY A 40 3.27 1.87 1.90
CA GLY A 40 4.67 1.68 2.28
C GLY A 40 5.61 2.78 1.79
N ASN A 41 5.11 3.89 1.28
CA ASN A 41 5.95 5.03 0.88
C ASN A 41 6.48 5.75 2.14
N PRO A 42 7.80 5.78 2.41
CA PRO A 42 8.37 6.45 3.58
C PRO A 42 8.10 7.96 3.60
N LYS A 43 7.85 8.59 2.45
CA LYS A 43 7.49 10.01 2.35
C LYS A 43 6.15 10.33 3.01
N ASN A 44 5.27 9.33 3.14
CA ASN A 44 3.98 9.46 3.82
C ASN A 44 4.08 9.23 5.33
N GLY A 45 5.30 9.14 5.86
CA GLY A 45 5.58 8.89 7.27
C GLY A 45 6.02 7.45 7.56
N PHE A 46 6.73 7.30 8.67
CA PHE A 46 7.26 6.04 9.15
C PHE A 46 7.40 6.07 10.67
N LYS A 47 7.42 4.90 11.29
CA LYS A 47 7.88 4.74 12.69
C LYS A 47 9.37 4.44 12.68
N LEU A 48 10.11 5.12 13.55
CA LEU A 48 11.50 4.80 13.83
C LEU A 48 11.53 3.95 15.11
N PHE A 49 12.04 2.73 14.99
CA PHE A 49 12.32 1.88 16.13
C PHE A 49 13.82 1.95 16.39
N VAL A 50 14.20 2.20 17.64
CA VAL A 50 15.59 2.25 18.08
C VAL A 50 15.74 1.24 19.21
N CYS A 51 16.72 0.34 19.08
CA CYS A 51 17.07 -0.57 20.18
C CYS A 51 17.94 0.18 21.20
N GLU A 52 17.54 0.23 22.47
CA GLU A 52 18.29 0.93 23.51
C GLU A 52 19.60 0.22 23.91
N GLY A 53 19.72 -1.09 23.64
CA GLY A 53 20.94 -1.85 23.94
C GLY A 53 22.04 -1.71 22.88
N CYS A 54 21.70 -1.88 21.61
CA CYS A 54 22.68 -1.89 20.50
C CYS A 54 22.57 -0.70 19.55
N HIS A 55 21.66 0.24 19.81
CA HIS A 55 21.37 1.42 18.98
C HIS A 55 20.99 1.11 17.51
N HIS A 56 20.66 -0.15 17.20
CA HIS A 56 20.17 -0.51 15.88
C HIS A 56 18.84 0.21 15.60
N THR A 57 18.72 0.80 14.41
CA THR A 57 17.52 1.54 14.01
C THR A 57 16.79 0.87 12.85
N LYS A 58 15.47 0.78 12.97
CA LYS A 58 14.60 0.25 11.93
C LYS A 58 13.51 1.27 11.58
N ARG A 59 13.50 1.69 10.32
CA ARG A 59 12.43 2.55 9.77
C ARG A 59 11.34 1.66 9.20
N VAL A 60 10.12 1.82 9.71
CA VAL A 60 8.95 1.06 9.25
C VAL A 60 7.94 2.04 8.65
N PRO A 61 7.81 2.08 7.30
CA PRO A 61 6.85 2.95 6.63
C PRO A 61 5.40 2.60 6.98
N PHE A 62 4.53 3.61 7.00
CA PHE A 62 3.10 3.38 7.21
C PHE A 62 2.48 2.59 6.04
N ARG A 63 1.51 1.74 6.39
CA ARG A 63 0.80 0.84 5.46
C ARG A 63 -0.63 1.33 5.25
N CYS A 64 -1.19 1.07 4.08
CA CYS A 64 -2.50 1.62 3.71
C CYS A 64 -3.68 0.97 4.46
N LYS A 65 -3.50 -0.24 5.04
CA LYS A 65 -4.55 -1.03 5.72
C LYS A 65 -5.80 -1.23 4.85
N GLY A 66 -5.63 -1.26 3.53
CA GLY A 66 -6.72 -1.47 2.58
C GLY A 66 -6.85 -2.96 2.24
N ARG A 67 -8.09 -3.44 2.14
CA ARG A 67 -8.43 -4.83 1.78
C ARG A 67 -7.91 -5.25 0.40
N PHE A 68 -7.78 -4.29 -0.52
CA PHE A 68 -7.24 -4.55 -1.86
C PHE A 68 -5.72 -4.80 -1.84
N CYS A 69 -5.01 -4.26 -0.86
CA CYS A 69 -3.57 -4.41 -0.78
C CYS A 69 -3.24 -5.80 -0.24
N THR A 70 -2.71 -6.68 -1.10
CA THR A 70 -2.36 -8.06 -0.74
C THR A 70 -1.35 -8.18 0.41
N THR A 71 -0.59 -7.13 0.70
CA THR A 71 0.31 -7.10 1.86
C THR A 71 -0.31 -6.55 3.14
N CYS A 72 -1.43 -5.82 3.05
CA CYS A 72 -2.12 -5.28 4.23
C CYS A 72 -3.35 -6.10 4.60
N SER A 73 -3.95 -6.79 3.63
CA SER A 73 -5.23 -7.48 3.80
C SER A 73 -5.16 -8.65 4.76
N CYS A 74 -4.01 -9.35 4.85
CA CYS A 74 -3.85 -10.54 5.70
C CYS A 74 -4.29 -10.30 7.15
N GLY A 75 -3.77 -9.25 7.79
CA GLY A 75 -4.09 -8.96 9.18
C GLY A 75 -5.56 -8.57 9.40
N GLU A 76 -6.21 -7.93 8.42
CA GLU A 76 -7.66 -7.69 8.52
C GLU A 76 -8.44 -9.00 8.33
N THR A 77 -8.10 -9.81 7.33
CA THR A 77 -8.79 -11.09 7.09
C THR A 77 -8.72 -12.02 8.30
N GLU A 78 -7.56 -12.11 8.96
CA GLU A 78 -7.38 -12.91 10.17
C GLU A 78 -8.23 -12.39 11.34
N GLU A 79 -8.32 -11.07 11.53
CA GLU A 79 -9.13 -10.48 12.61
C GLU A 79 -10.63 -10.72 12.40
N TRP A 80 -11.13 -10.65 11.16
CA TRP A 80 -12.53 -10.96 10.84
C TRP A 80 -12.90 -12.44 11.02
N SER A 81 -11.91 -13.32 11.06
CA SER A 81 -12.10 -14.76 11.22
C SER A 81 -12.16 -15.20 12.68
N ARG A 82 -11.88 -14.29 13.62
CA ARG A 82 -12.00 -14.50 15.07
C ARG A 82 -13.43 -14.27 15.53
#